data_AF-A0AAD6ZQH3-F1
#
_entry.id   AF-A0AAD6ZQH3-F1
#
_cell.length_a   1.000
_cell.length_b   1.000
_cell.length_c   1.000
_cell.angle_alpha   90.00
_cell.angle_beta   90.00
_cell.angle_gamma   90.00
#
_symmetry.space_group_name_H-M   'P 1'
#
loop_
_entity.id
_entity.type
_entity.pdbx_description
1 polymer ?
#
loop_
_entity_poly.entity_id
_entity_poly.type
_entity_poly.pdbx_seq_one_letter_code
_entity_poly.pdbx_strand_id
1 'polypeptide(L)'
;RRDKTRCDGARPCGGCTRKRVQCLDGCDPCRRARARCEKTGGDSCARCDLKELICTEDAQGAPPPPRASPPAAERVKTACQGCKNDNKKCDDQRPCARCVARSEMCVPLPARARKNTKTRCEACRKGNFRCDDARPCPNCVSAGIECVNPARKGPGCGTRVRAACIHCRRNKVRCDGERPCAGCTRRGWECQEQGTRGVVASTSHAESTSPQPSASAMPPPSDPSMFAVLSYPTNPFPSSNPLPTAPPPADASPS
;
A
#
# COMPACT_ATOMS: atom_id res chain seq x y z
N ARG A 1 -29.79 -1.68 -6.37
CA ARG A 1 -28.55 -1.92 -5.57
C ARG A 1 -27.83 -0.57 -5.40
N ARG A 2 -27.66 -0.05 -4.17
CA ARG A 2 -27.06 1.27 -3.87
C ARG A 2 -25.53 1.35 -4.01
N ASP A 3 -24.90 0.24 -4.30
CA ASP A 3 -23.45 0.15 -4.29
C ASP A 3 -22.89 0.67 -5.62
N LYS A 4 -22.18 1.81 -5.61
CA LYS A 4 -21.74 2.55 -6.81
C LYS A 4 -20.64 1.85 -7.63
N THR A 5 -20.56 0.53 -7.58
CA THR A 5 -19.59 -0.28 -8.31
C THR A 5 -19.69 0.02 -9.81
N ARG A 6 -18.59 0.53 -10.41
CA ARG A 6 -18.52 0.75 -11.87
C ARG A 6 -18.62 -0.59 -12.58
N CYS A 7 -19.53 -0.68 -13.55
CA CYS A 7 -19.62 -1.79 -14.48
C CYS A 7 -18.72 -1.47 -15.67
N ASP A 8 -17.84 -2.39 -16.03
CA ASP A 8 -16.90 -2.31 -17.15
C ASP A 8 -17.44 -3.00 -18.42
N GLY A 9 -18.71 -3.42 -18.43
CA GLY A 9 -19.38 -4.01 -19.59
C GLY A 9 -19.08 -5.50 -19.83
N ALA A 10 -17.96 -6.02 -19.30
CA ALA A 10 -17.66 -7.45 -19.34
C ALA A 10 -18.68 -8.29 -18.55
N ARG A 11 -18.89 -9.56 -18.95
CA ARG A 11 -19.70 -10.54 -18.22
C ARG A 11 -18.84 -11.73 -17.76
N PRO A 12 -18.62 -11.93 -16.44
CA PRO A 12 -18.98 -11.03 -15.34
C PRO A 12 -18.09 -9.77 -15.30
N CYS A 13 -18.65 -8.65 -14.85
CA CYS A 13 -17.93 -7.38 -14.79
C CYS A 13 -16.87 -7.43 -13.68
N GLY A 14 -15.72 -6.77 -13.84
CA GLY A 14 -14.60 -6.85 -12.89
C GLY A 14 -14.95 -6.34 -11.49
N GLY A 15 -16.00 -5.53 -11.36
CA GLY A 15 -16.59 -5.12 -10.09
C GLY A 15 -17.42 -6.23 -9.42
N CYS A 16 -18.25 -6.93 -10.18
CA CYS A 16 -19.05 -8.08 -9.72
C CYS A 16 -18.13 -9.21 -9.21
N THR A 17 -17.11 -9.56 -10.00
CA THR A 17 -16.16 -10.64 -9.68
C THR A 17 -15.39 -10.38 -8.38
N ARG A 18 -14.90 -9.14 -8.18
CA ARG A 18 -14.18 -8.76 -6.95
C ARG A 18 -15.06 -8.79 -5.71
N LYS A 19 -16.34 -8.44 -5.86
CA LYS A 19 -17.31 -8.44 -4.76
C LYS A 19 -18.02 -9.79 -4.57
N ARG A 20 -17.72 -10.80 -5.39
CA ARG A 20 -18.40 -12.11 -5.41
C ARG A 20 -19.94 -11.98 -5.49
N VAL A 21 -20.42 -10.93 -6.16
CA VAL A 21 -21.87 -10.73 -6.39
C VAL A 21 -22.20 -11.18 -7.81
N GLN A 22 -23.32 -11.88 -7.98
CA GLN A 22 -23.83 -12.19 -9.31
C GLN A 22 -24.13 -10.88 -10.06
N CYS A 23 -23.54 -10.78 -11.25
CA CYS A 23 -23.90 -9.75 -12.21
C CYS A 23 -25.27 -10.13 -12.76
N LEU A 24 -26.29 -9.34 -12.43
CA LEU A 24 -27.65 -9.59 -12.91
C LEU A 24 -27.72 -9.22 -14.39
N ASP A 25 -28.27 -10.13 -15.18
CA ASP A 25 -28.47 -9.94 -16.61
C ASP A 25 -29.47 -8.81 -16.87
N GLY A 26 -29.13 -7.99 -17.86
CA GLY A 26 -29.96 -6.91 -18.34
C GLY A 26 -29.34 -6.29 -19.59
N CYS A 27 -30.15 -5.62 -20.39
CA CYS A 27 -29.70 -4.90 -21.59
C CYS A 27 -28.70 -3.79 -21.22
N ASP A 28 -27.91 -3.31 -22.20
CA ASP A 28 -26.92 -2.25 -21.97
C ASP A 28 -27.51 -0.96 -21.35
N PRO A 29 -28.67 -0.45 -21.81
CA PRO A 29 -29.29 0.75 -21.23
C PRO A 29 -29.63 0.59 -19.74
N CYS A 30 -30.22 -0.54 -19.34
CA CYS A 30 -30.56 -0.81 -17.95
C CYS A 30 -29.31 -0.95 -17.06
N ARG A 31 -28.23 -1.56 -17.57
CA ARG A 31 -26.96 -1.67 -16.86
C ARG A 31 -26.30 -0.30 -16.65
N ARG A 32 -26.25 0.55 -17.69
CA ARG A 32 -25.73 1.92 -17.58
C ARG A 32 -26.54 2.77 -16.60
N ALA A 33 -27.86 2.64 -16.66
CA ALA A 33 -28.78 3.32 -15.75
C ALA A 33 -28.82 2.73 -14.33
N ARG A 34 -28.09 1.63 -14.08
CA ARG A 34 -28.08 0.90 -12.79
C ARG A 34 -29.47 0.48 -12.32
N ALA A 35 -30.33 0.17 -13.28
CA ALA A 35 -31.71 -0.22 -13.05
C ALA A 35 -31.91 -1.72 -13.25
N ARG A 36 -32.97 -2.27 -12.66
CA ARG A 36 -33.37 -3.65 -12.91
C ARG A 36 -33.93 -3.74 -14.32
N CYS A 37 -33.47 -4.73 -15.07
CA CYS A 37 -34.01 -5.06 -16.37
C CYS A 37 -35.13 -6.09 -16.13
N GLU A 38 -36.37 -5.72 -16.47
CA GLU A 38 -37.53 -6.62 -16.39
C GLU A 38 -37.87 -7.03 -17.81
N LYS A 39 -37.50 -8.26 -18.17
CA LYS A 39 -37.66 -8.78 -19.52
C LYS A 39 -39.10 -9.25 -19.71
N THR A 40 -39.85 -8.51 -20.50
CA THR A 40 -41.28 -8.75 -20.76
C THR A 40 -41.44 -9.52 -22.05
N GLY A 41 -41.14 -10.83 -22.06
CA GLY A 41 -41.53 -11.79 -23.11
C GLY A 41 -41.18 -11.51 -24.59
N GLY A 42 -40.59 -10.36 -24.92
CA GLY A 42 -40.28 -9.89 -26.26
C GLY A 42 -38.86 -9.31 -26.35
N ASP A 43 -38.57 -8.65 -27.48
CA ASP A 43 -37.22 -8.20 -27.84
C ASP A 43 -36.71 -7.03 -26.97
N SER A 44 -37.62 -6.32 -26.30
CA SER A 44 -37.32 -5.19 -25.43
C SER A 44 -37.80 -5.39 -24.00
N CYS A 45 -37.07 -4.80 -23.05
CA CYS A 45 -37.47 -4.77 -21.65
C CYS A 45 -38.40 -3.58 -21.38
N ALA A 46 -39.36 -3.74 -20.47
CA ALA A 46 -40.38 -2.73 -20.17
C ALA A 46 -39.82 -1.33 -19.89
N ARG A 47 -38.63 -1.24 -19.27
CA ARG A 47 -37.97 0.04 -18.99
C ARG A 47 -37.39 0.70 -20.24
N CYS A 48 -36.88 -0.08 -21.18
CA CYS A 48 -36.40 0.46 -22.45
C CYS A 48 -37.57 0.93 -23.30
N ASP A 49 -38.69 0.20 -23.30
CA ASP A 49 -39.92 0.62 -23.98
C ASP A 49 -40.46 1.94 -23.42
N LEU A 50 -40.58 2.04 -22.08
CA LEU A 50 -41.05 3.26 -21.42
C LEU A 50 -40.17 4.50 -21.70
N LYS A 51 -38.88 4.28 -21.98
CA LYS A 51 -37.92 5.36 -22.26
C LYS A 51 -37.61 5.51 -23.75
N GLU A 52 -38.27 4.72 -24.60
CA GLU A 52 -38.02 4.68 -26.03
C GLU A 52 -36.52 4.46 -26.37
N LEU A 53 -35.84 3.66 -25.54
CA LEU A 53 -34.43 3.30 -25.75
C LEU A 53 -34.35 1.98 -26.52
N ILE A 54 -33.43 1.91 -27.47
CA ILE A 54 -33.15 0.67 -28.20
C ILE A 54 -32.60 -0.37 -27.21
N CYS A 55 -33.37 -1.42 -26.97
CA CYS A 55 -33.02 -2.49 -26.05
C CYS A 55 -32.05 -3.48 -26.71
N THR A 56 -30.78 -3.12 -26.82
CA THR A 56 -29.75 -4.08 -27.25
C THR A 56 -29.40 -5.00 -26.09
N GLU A 57 -29.95 -6.21 -26.10
CA GLU A 57 -29.31 -7.33 -25.42
C GLU A 57 -28.07 -7.69 -26.21
N ASP A 58 -26.90 -7.71 -25.57
CA ASP A 58 -25.66 -8.17 -26.20
C ASP A 58 -25.77 -9.68 -26.48
N ALA A 59 -26.53 -10.03 -27.51
CA ALA A 59 -26.55 -11.35 -28.09
C ALA A 59 -25.21 -11.56 -28.79
N GLN A 60 -24.33 -12.32 -28.14
CA GLN A 60 -23.28 -13.10 -28.79
C GLN A 60 -22.30 -12.33 -29.69
N GLY A 61 -22.06 -11.05 -29.40
CA GLY A 61 -20.90 -10.37 -29.95
C GLY A 61 -19.63 -11.10 -29.51
N ALA A 62 -18.99 -11.79 -30.45
CA ALA A 62 -17.64 -12.31 -30.28
C ALA A 62 -16.80 -11.26 -29.52
N PRO A 63 -16.01 -11.66 -28.51
CA PRO A 63 -15.25 -10.71 -27.72
C PRO A 63 -14.55 -9.76 -28.70
N PRO A 64 -14.76 -8.43 -28.59
CA PRO A 64 -14.15 -7.50 -29.52
C PRO A 64 -12.67 -7.87 -29.58
N PRO A 65 -12.07 -8.02 -30.78
CA PRO A 65 -10.68 -8.40 -30.90
C PRO A 65 -9.90 -7.51 -29.95
N PRO A 66 -8.99 -8.09 -29.12
CA PRO A 66 -8.34 -7.36 -28.05
C PRO A 66 -7.83 -6.06 -28.64
N ARG A 67 -8.49 -4.94 -28.30
CA ARG A 67 -8.10 -3.64 -28.82
C ARG A 67 -6.64 -3.53 -28.47
N ALA A 68 -5.78 -3.55 -29.48
CA ALA A 68 -4.36 -3.39 -29.30
C ALA A 68 -4.24 -2.18 -28.38
N SER A 69 -3.76 -2.42 -27.17
CA SER A 69 -3.60 -1.33 -26.20
C SER A 69 -2.77 -0.30 -26.94
N PRO A 70 -3.26 0.94 -27.14
CA PRO A 70 -2.51 1.92 -27.91
C PRO A 70 -1.09 1.94 -27.37
N PRO A 71 -0.07 1.85 -28.25
CA PRO A 71 1.33 1.64 -27.86
C PRO A 71 1.62 2.65 -26.78
N ALA A 72 1.89 2.16 -25.55
CA ALA A 72 1.82 2.90 -24.30
C ALA A 72 2.05 4.40 -24.50
N ALA A 73 0.97 5.13 -24.83
CA ALA A 73 1.09 6.50 -25.29
C ALA A 73 1.80 7.23 -24.17
N GLU A 74 2.95 7.81 -24.51
CA GLU A 74 3.91 8.38 -23.58
C GLU A 74 3.15 9.14 -22.49
N ARG A 75 3.08 8.50 -21.31
CA ARG A 75 2.12 8.80 -20.26
C ARG A 75 2.11 10.30 -19.98
N VAL A 76 0.99 10.96 -20.30
CA VAL A 76 0.68 12.41 -20.12
C VAL A 76 1.70 13.08 -19.20
N LYS A 77 2.62 13.84 -19.82
CA LYS A 77 3.65 14.59 -19.12
C LYS A 77 2.96 15.49 -18.10
N THR A 78 3.48 15.54 -16.87
CA THR A 78 2.88 16.30 -15.76
C THR A 78 2.60 17.75 -16.20
N ALA A 79 1.42 18.31 -15.87
CA ALA A 79 1.07 19.69 -16.22
C ALA A 79 2.20 20.70 -15.91
N CYS A 80 2.40 21.70 -16.76
CA CYS A 80 3.35 22.79 -16.48
C CYS A 80 2.95 23.59 -15.23
N GLN A 81 3.89 24.36 -14.69
CA GLN A 81 3.68 25.15 -13.48
C GLN A 81 2.52 26.15 -13.62
N GLY A 82 2.44 26.87 -14.74
CA GLY A 82 1.36 27.83 -15.02
C GLY A 82 -0.03 27.19 -15.05
N CYS A 83 -0.24 26.18 -15.92
CA CYS A 83 -1.51 25.47 -16.00
C CYS A 83 -1.93 24.82 -14.66
N LYS A 84 -0.96 24.39 -13.84
CA LYS A 84 -1.26 23.84 -12.52
C LYS A 84 -1.73 24.91 -11.54
N ASN A 85 -1.09 26.09 -11.54
CA ASN A 85 -1.51 27.22 -10.71
C ASN A 85 -2.91 27.70 -11.11
N ASP A 86 -3.22 27.68 -12.41
CA ASP A 86 -4.54 28.04 -12.95
C ASP A 86 -5.61 26.95 -12.76
N ASN A 87 -5.25 25.77 -12.23
CA ASN A 87 -6.10 24.57 -12.19
C ASN A 87 -6.72 24.20 -13.55
N LYS A 88 -5.99 24.41 -14.65
CA LYS A 88 -6.43 24.06 -16.00
C LYS A 88 -5.67 22.86 -16.55
N LYS A 89 -6.29 22.15 -17.49
CA LYS A 89 -5.64 21.02 -18.19
C LYS A 89 -4.49 21.55 -19.04
N CYS A 90 -3.30 20.99 -18.85
CA CYS A 90 -2.14 21.29 -19.69
C CYS A 90 -2.19 20.41 -20.94
N ASP A 91 -1.85 20.99 -22.09
CA ASP A 91 -1.66 20.24 -23.32
C ASP A 91 -0.34 19.46 -23.28
N ASP A 92 -0.23 18.39 -24.07
CA ASP A 92 0.93 17.50 -24.09
C ASP A 92 2.14 18.08 -24.86
N GLN A 93 1.95 19.17 -25.60
CA GLN A 93 3.01 19.91 -26.28
C GLN A 93 3.81 20.76 -25.28
N ARG A 94 5.13 20.86 -25.48
CA ARG A 94 6.01 21.77 -24.70
C ARG A 94 6.76 22.72 -25.63
N PRO A 95 6.60 24.04 -25.49
CA PRO A 95 5.67 24.74 -24.59
C PRO A 95 4.19 24.42 -24.90
N CYS A 96 3.31 24.48 -23.90
CA CYS A 96 1.89 24.16 -24.12
C CYS A 96 1.18 25.36 -24.75
N ALA A 97 0.12 25.10 -25.53
CA ALA A 97 -0.56 26.13 -26.30
C ALA A 97 -1.04 27.29 -25.43
N ARG A 98 -1.50 27.01 -24.20
CA ARG A 98 -1.91 28.04 -23.24
C ARG A 98 -0.76 28.93 -22.75
N CYS A 99 0.42 28.37 -22.49
CA CYS A 99 1.59 29.18 -22.12
C CYS A 99 2.06 30.04 -23.30
N VAL A 100 2.03 29.50 -24.53
CA VAL A 100 2.35 30.26 -25.75
C VAL A 100 1.37 31.43 -25.93
N ALA A 101 0.07 31.19 -25.77
CA ALA A 101 -0.95 32.24 -25.88
C ALA A 101 -0.80 33.35 -24.83
N ARG A 102 -0.27 33.03 -23.65
CA ARG A 102 0.02 34.01 -22.58
C ARG A 102 1.39 34.67 -22.71
N SER A 103 2.21 34.27 -23.69
CA SER A 103 3.63 34.66 -23.79
C SER A 103 4.41 34.39 -22.49
N GLU A 104 4.02 33.35 -21.74
CA GLU A 104 4.67 32.94 -20.49
C GLU A 104 5.54 31.69 -20.72
N MET A 105 6.66 31.59 -20.02
CA MET A 105 7.55 30.43 -20.13
C MET A 105 6.88 29.15 -19.60
N CYS A 106 6.74 28.12 -20.44
CA CYS A 106 6.16 26.83 -20.06
C CYS A 106 7.15 26.00 -19.22
N VAL A 107 7.25 26.30 -17.92
CA VAL A 107 8.15 25.57 -17.02
C VAL A 107 7.57 24.18 -16.72
N PRO A 108 8.26 23.09 -17.13
CA PRO A 108 7.89 21.75 -16.69
C PRO A 108 8.07 21.68 -15.18
N LEU A 109 7.06 21.18 -14.48
CA LEU A 109 7.25 20.85 -13.07
C LEU A 109 8.35 19.79 -12.97
N PRO A 110 9.39 20.00 -12.15
CA PRO A 110 10.32 18.92 -11.85
C PRO A 110 9.46 17.76 -11.39
N ALA A 111 9.64 16.59 -12.00
CA ALA A 111 8.87 15.40 -11.67
C ALA A 111 8.85 15.30 -10.15
N ARG A 112 7.70 15.61 -9.53
CA ARG A 112 7.64 15.78 -8.08
C ARG A 112 8.18 14.48 -7.53
N ALA A 113 9.40 14.51 -6.99
CA ALA A 113 9.96 13.37 -6.30
C ALA A 113 8.84 12.96 -5.36
N ARG A 114 8.26 11.76 -5.60
CA ARG A 114 7.05 11.31 -4.92
C ARG A 114 7.25 11.70 -3.47
N LYS A 115 6.42 12.63 -2.96
CA LYS A 115 6.65 13.28 -1.66
C LYS A 115 7.08 12.18 -0.74
N ASN A 116 8.37 12.15 -0.43
CA ASN A 116 8.96 10.95 0.11
C ASN A 116 8.59 11.07 1.57
N THR A 117 7.35 10.67 1.92
CA THR A 117 6.74 10.92 3.22
C THR A 117 7.70 10.33 4.22
N LYS A 118 8.55 11.17 4.81
CA LYS A 118 9.58 10.68 5.71
C LYS A 118 8.82 10.06 6.87
N THR A 119 9.27 8.88 7.26
CA THR A 119 8.71 8.21 8.42
C THR A 119 8.77 9.17 9.59
N ARG A 120 7.68 9.28 10.36
CA ARG A 120 7.65 10.07 11.59
C ARG A 120 8.77 9.57 12.52
N CYS A 121 9.41 10.48 13.26
CA CYS A 121 10.36 10.10 14.31
C CYS A 121 9.67 9.23 15.37
N GLU A 122 10.43 8.47 16.16
CA GLU A 122 9.86 7.53 17.12
C GLU A 122 8.98 8.22 18.16
N ALA A 123 9.40 9.37 18.68
CA ALA A 123 8.64 10.17 19.64
C ALA A 123 7.30 10.65 19.08
N CYS A 124 7.29 11.30 17.91
CA CYS A 124 6.03 11.72 17.27
C CYS A 124 5.15 10.52 16.86
N ARG A 125 5.74 9.35 16.59
CA ARG A 125 4.98 8.13 16.29
C ARG A 125 4.29 7.58 17.54
N LYS A 126 4.98 7.54 18.68
CA LYS A 126 4.43 7.12 19.98
C LYS A 126 3.38 8.11 20.49
N GLY A 127 3.62 9.41 20.37
CA GLY A 127 2.68 10.47 20.75
C GLY A 127 1.56 10.75 19.74
N ASN A 128 1.53 10.03 18.62
CA ASN A 128 0.58 10.24 17.52
C ASN A 128 0.52 11.68 16.95
N PHE A 129 1.59 12.46 17.11
CA PHE A 129 1.69 13.80 16.57
C PHE A 129 2.14 13.78 15.10
N ARG A 130 1.86 14.87 14.38
CA ARG A 130 2.44 15.11 13.05
C ARG A 130 3.93 15.37 13.23
N CYS A 131 4.76 14.77 12.38
CA CYS A 131 6.20 14.96 12.41
C CYS A 131 6.60 15.78 11.18
N ASP A 132 7.27 16.90 11.39
CA ASP A 132 7.83 17.69 10.29
C ASP A 132 9.12 17.04 9.75
N ASP A 133 9.52 17.47 8.56
CA ASP A 133 10.69 16.92 7.86
C ASP A 133 12.03 17.43 8.44
N ALA A 134 12.00 18.46 9.28
CA ALA A 134 13.15 18.94 10.04
C ALA A 134 13.58 17.91 11.09
N ARG A 135 14.90 17.77 11.29
CA ARG A 135 15.51 16.87 12.28
C ARG A 135 16.56 17.68 13.07
N PRO A 136 16.41 17.82 14.40
CA PRO A 136 15.26 17.39 15.21
C PRO A 136 13.95 18.11 14.79
N CYS A 137 12.79 17.44 14.93
CA CYS A 137 11.52 18.05 14.55
C CYS A 137 11.04 19.02 15.63
N PRO A 138 10.28 20.08 15.29
CA PRO A 138 9.85 21.11 16.24
C PRO A 138 9.12 20.52 17.45
N ASN A 139 8.24 19.54 17.23
CA ASN A 139 7.51 18.87 18.30
C ASN A 139 8.43 18.12 19.29
N CYS A 140 9.51 17.50 18.82
CA CYS A 140 10.49 16.87 19.70
C CYS A 140 11.28 17.91 20.50
N VAL A 141 11.68 19.01 19.86
CA VAL A 141 12.39 20.12 20.52
C VAL A 141 11.51 20.74 21.61
N SER A 142 10.25 21.07 21.31
CA SER A 142 9.31 21.66 22.27
C SER A 142 8.95 20.72 23.42
N ALA A 143 8.92 19.41 23.18
CA ALA A 143 8.65 18.42 24.22
C ALA A 143 9.90 18.06 25.06
N GLY A 144 11.09 18.54 24.68
CA GLY A 144 12.34 18.14 25.31
C GLY A 144 12.67 16.65 25.12
N ILE A 145 12.19 16.03 24.04
CA ILE A 145 12.39 14.60 23.74
C ILE A 145 13.36 14.44 22.58
N GLU A 146 14.26 13.46 22.65
CA GLU A 146 15.19 13.17 21.57
C GLU A 146 14.47 12.75 20.27
N CYS A 147 14.82 13.41 19.17
CA CYS A 147 14.21 13.16 17.86
C CYS A 147 14.90 12.00 17.14
N VAL A 148 14.65 10.77 17.58
CA VAL A 148 15.22 9.58 16.93
C VAL A 148 14.50 9.31 15.61
N ASN A 149 15.24 9.37 14.50
CA ASN A 149 14.75 8.94 13.21
C ASN A 149 14.80 7.41 13.19
N PRO A 150 13.65 6.70 13.19
CA PRO A 150 13.69 5.25 13.12
C PRO A 150 14.46 4.92 11.85
N ALA A 151 15.59 4.23 12.00
CA ALA A 151 16.31 3.72 10.84
C ALA A 151 15.24 3.04 9.99
N ARG A 152 15.09 3.48 8.73
CA ARG A 152 14.26 2.74 7.80
C ARG A 152 14.94 1.38 7.75
N LYS A 153 14.42 0.42 8.53
CA LYS A 153 14.48 -1.00 8.27
C LYS A 153 14.25 -1.05 6.76
N GLY A 154 15.34 -1.27 6.00
CA GLY A 154 15.58 -0.75 4.65
C GLY A 154 14.45 -0.97 3.65
N PRO A 155 14.59 -0.45 2.42
CA PRO A 155 13.64 -0.72 1.34
C PRO A 155 13.61 -2.24 1.06
N GLY A 156 12.79 -2.99 1.80
CA GLY A 156 12.89 -4.45 1.86
C GLY A 156 12.88 -5.10 3.25
N CYS A 157 12.55 -4.42 4.34
CA CYS A 157 12.42 -5.08 5.67
C CYS A 157 11.07 -5.76 5.96
N GLY A 158 10.39 -6.25 4.93
CA GLY A 158 10.17 -7.68 5.02
C GLY A 158 11.09 -8.24 3.96
N THR A 159 12.20 -8.83 4.39
CA THR A 159 13.08 -9.62 3.51
C THR A 159 12.14 -10.35 2.60
N ARG A 160 12.12 -10.00 1.30
CA ARG A 160 11.20 -10.65 0.37
C ARG A 160 11.59 -12.11 0.46
N VAL A 161 10.79 -12.89 1.16
CA VAL A 161 11.15 -14.26 1.44
C VAL A 161 11.32 -14.92 0.09
N ARG A 162 12.51 -15.48 -0.18
CA ARG A 162 12.81 -16.13 -1.47
C ARG A 162 11.69 -17.09 -1.85
N ALA A 163 11.12 -17.77 -0.85
CA ALA A 163 9.85 -18.46 -0.96
C ALA A 163 9.04 -18.40 0.36
N ALA A 164 7.77 -18.00 0.27
CA ALA A 164 6.80 -18.27 1.33
C ALA A 164 6.55 -19.78 1.44
N CYS A 165 6.39 -20.31 2.65
CA CYS A 165 6.05 -21.72 2.89
C CYS A 165 4.67 -22.09 2.30
N ILE A 166 4.41 -23.39 2.16
CA ILE A 166 3.17 -23.91 1.53
C ILE A 166 1.92 -23.37 2.23
N HIS A 167 1.90 -23.37 3.57
CA HIS A 167 0.75 -22.90 4.34
C HIS A 167 0.52 -21.39 4.21
N CYS A 168 1.57 -20.56 4.25
CA CYS A 168 1.42 -19.12 4.07
C CYS A 168 0.90 -18.78 2.67
N ARG A 169 1.36 -19.49 1.62
CA ARG A 169 0.85 -19.34 0.25
C ARG A 169 -0.63 -19.74 0.14
N ARG A 170 -0.98 -20.93 0.65
CA ARG A 170 -2.35 -21.45 0.60
C ARG A 170 -3.35 -20.52 1.29
N ASN A 171 -2.96 -19.97 2.45
CA ASN A 171 -3.79 -19.05 3.22
C ASN A 171 -3.66 -17.57 2.79
N LYS A 172 -2.82 -17.28 1.79
CA LYS A 172 -2.54 -15.93 1.29
C LYS A 172 -2.13 -14.94 2.40
N VAL A 173 -1.37 -15.44 3.38
CA VAL A 173 -0.81 -14.63 4.47
C VAL A 173 0.68 -14.39 4.24
N ARG A 174 1.23 -13.30 4.79
CA ARG A 174 2.66 -12.99 4.68
C ARG A 174 3.46 -14.04 5.45
N CYS A 175 4.54 -14.53 4.84
CA CYS A 175 5.50 -15.43 5.50
C CYS A 175 6.66 -14.59 6.05
N ASP A 176 7.14 -14.93 7.24
CA ASP A 176 8.24 -14.21 7.92
C ASP A 176 9.62 -14.68 7.42
N GLY A 177 9.69 -15.85 6.79
CA GLY A 177 10.90 -16.37 6.15
C GLY A 177 11.82 -17.21 7.03
N GLU A 178 11.69 -17.11 8.35
CA GLU A 178 12.29 -18.06 9.29
C GLU A 178 11.65 -19.46 9.14
N ARG A 179 12.37 -20.52 9.53
CA ARG A 179 11.91 -21.92 9.45
C ARG A 179 12.06 -22.61 10.80
N PRO A 180 10.96 -23.02 11.45
CA PRO A 180 9.57 -22.78 11.06
C PRO A 180 9.19 -21.28 11.11
N CYS A 181 8.34 -20.79 10.21
CA CYS A 181 7.96 -19.37 10.23
C CYS A 181 7.02 -19.08 11.40
N ALA A 182 7.12 -17.89 12.01
CA ALA A 182 6.32 -17.51 13.18
C ALA A 182 4.79 -17.62 12.95
N GLY A 183 4.32 -17.44 11.71
CA GLY A 183 2.93 -17.71 11.34
C GLY A 183 2.50 -19.18 11.44
N CYS A 184 3.37 -20.12 11.08
CA CYS A 184 3.13 -21.57 11.21
C CYS A 184 3.25 -22.01 12.67
N THR A 185 4.29 -21.57 13.39
CA THR A 185 4.51 -21.91 14.80
C THR A 185 3.32 -21.49 15.67
N ARG A 186 2.82 -20.26 15.51
CA ARG A 186 1.64 -19.77 16.25
C ARG A 186 0.35 -20.53 15.95
N ARG A 187 0.27 -21.22 14.82
CA ARG A 187 -0.93 -21.98 14.40
C ARG A 187 -0.77 -23.49 14.62
N GLY A 188 0.37 -23.94 15.12
CA GLY A 188 0.69 -25.37 15.25
C GLY A 188 0.75 -26.10 13.91
N TRP A 189 1.13 -25.41 12.82
CA TRP A 189 1.28 -26.03 11.51
C TRP A 189 2.73 -26.39 11.22
N GLU A 190 2.95 -27.52 10.57
CA GLU A 190 4.26 -27.90 10.06
C GLU A 190 4.69 -26.95 8.94
N CYS A 191 5.82 -26.27 9.10
CA CYS A 191 6.28 -25.28 8.13
C CYS A 191 7.04 -25.94 6.98
N GLN A 192 6.32 -26.34 5.92
CA GLN A 192 6.94 -26.95 4.75
C GLN A 192 7.42 -25.91 3.73
N GLU A 193 8.71 -25.98 3.37
CA GLU A 193 9.25 -25.24 2.23
C GLU A 193 8.68 -25.80 0.94
N GLN A 194 8.27 -24.92 0.03
CA GLN A 194 7.95 -25.38 -1.32
C GLN A 194 9.29 -25.64 -1.99
N GLY A 195 9.78 -26.89 -1.88
CA GLY A 195 11.02 -27.33 -2.48
C GLY A 195 11.11 -26.72 -3.87
N THR A 196 12.13 -25.88 -4.07
CA THR A 196 12.40 -25.28 -5.36
C THR A 196 12.54 -26.46 -6.33
N ARG A 197 11.50 -26.72 -7.12
CA ARG A 197 11.53 -27.74 -8.16
C ARG A 197 12.82 -27.51 -8.94
N GLY A 198 13.73 -28.47 -8.81
CA GLY A 198 15.15 -28.29 -9.07
C GLY A 198 15.39 -27.58 -10.38
N VAL A 199 15.77 -26.31 -10.31
CA VAL A 199 16.87 -25.89 -11.17
C VAL A 199 18.07 -26.48 -10.48
N VAL A 200 18.45 -27.68 -10.93
CA VAL A 200 19.77 -28.25 -10.70
C VAL A 200 20.77 -27.24 -11.24
N ALA A 201 21.13 -26.26 -10.42
CA ALA A 201 22.35 -25.51 -10.60
C ALA A 201 23.46 -26.49 -10.27
N SER A 202 23.87 -27.24 -11.29
CA SER A 202 25.14 -27.94 -11.35
C SER A 202 26.27 -26.91 -11.32
N THR A 203 26.41 -26.21 -10.21
CA THR A 203 27.66 -25.57 -9.82
C THR A 203 28.35 -26.59 -8.94
N SER A 204 29.07 -27.49 -9.60
CA SER A 204 30.26 -28.15 -9.06
C SER A 204 31.14 -27.06 -8.45
N HIS A 205 30.99 -26.85 -7.14
CA HIS A 205 32.08 -26.32 -6.34
C HIS A 205 33.15 -27.40 -6.34
N ALA A 206 34.10 -27.24 -7.25
CA ALA A 206 35.42 -27.82 -7.09
C ALA A 206 35.91 -27.46 -5.69
N GLU A 207 36.11 -28.51 -4.91
CA GLU A 207 36.95 -28.61 -3.74
C GLU A 207 38.21 -27.74 -3.91
N SER A 208 38.18 -26.54 -3.33
CA SER A 208 39.38 -25.74 -3.09
C SER A 208 39.82 -25.99 -1.66
N THR A 209 40.62 -27.04 -1.52
CA THR A 209 41.54 -27.27 -0.41
C THR A 209 42.40 -26.02 -0.22
N SER A 210 42.06 -25.18 0.76
CA SER A 210 42.99 -24.20 1.33
C SER A 210 43.72 -24.86 2.49
N PRO A 211 45.07 -24.81 2.52
CA PRO A 211 45.86 -25.38 3.60
C PRO A 211 45.68 -24.61 4.91
N GLN A 212 45.63 -25.35 6.02
CA GLN A 212 45.75 -24.82 7.38
C GLN A 212 47.04 -24.01 7.54
N PRO A 213 46.99 -22.81 8.11
CA PRO A 213 48.10 -22.28 8.89
C PRO A 213 47.97 -22.73 10.34
N SER A 214 49.04 -23.35 10.81
CA SER A 214 49.26 -23.94 12.12
C SER A 214 48.94 -23.00 13.29
N ALA A 215 48.45 -23.63 14.35
CA ALA A 215 48.29 -23.07 15.67
C ALA A 215 49.58 -22.43 16.20
N SER A 216 49.45 -21.24 16.78
CA SER A 216 50.36 -20.75 17.82
C SER A 216 49.51 -20.26 18.99
N ALA A 217 49.73 -20.93 20.11
CA ALA A 217 49.08 -20.72 21.38
C ALA A 217 49.39 -19.32 21.92
N MET A 218 48.37 -18.65 22.45
CA MET A 218 48.56 -17.58 23.44
C MET A 218 47.78 -17.93 24.72
N PRO A 219 48.38 -17.75 25.91
CA PRO A 219 47.78 -18.07 27.19
C PRO A 219 46.69 -17.05 27.60
N PRO A 220 45.79 -17.44 28.54
CA PRO A 220 44.74 -16.56 29.04
C PRO A 220 45.31 -15.49 30.00
N PRO A 221 44.87 -14.23 29.93
CA PRO A 221 45.11 -13.27 31.00
C PRO A 221 44.11 -13.50 32.14
N SER A 222 44.68 -13.74 33.32
CA SER A 222 44.02 -13.80 34.62
C SER A 222 43.36 -12.47 34.98
N ASP A 223 42.18 -12.56 35.62
CA ASP A 223 41.48 -11.48 36.33
C ASP A 223 42.39 -10.67 37.26
N PRO A 224 42.02 -9.41 37.53
CA PRO A 224 41.50 -9.15 38.86
C PRO A 224 40.21 -8.34 38.88
N SER A 225 39.19 -8.93 39.52
CA SER A 225 38.38 -8.34 40.58
C SER A 225 38.74 -6.89 40.94
N MET A 226 37.81 -5.96 40.74
CA MET A 226 37.45 -4.91 41.73
C MET A 226 36.04 -4.35 41.45
N PHE A 227 35.17 -4.53 42.46
CA PHE A 227 34.19 -3.57 42.97
C PHE A 227 33.46 -2.61 42.02
N ALA A 228 32.14 -2.80 41.90
CA ALA A 228 31.16 -1.77 42.27
C ALA A 228 29.74 -2.35 42.27
N VAL A 229 29.28 -2.76 43.45
CA VAL A 229 27.86 -2.99 43.74
C VAL A 229 27.21 -1.61 43.79
N LEU A 230 26.67 -1.13 42.67
CA LEU A 230 25.78 0.02 42.67
C LEU A 230 24.36 -0.48 42.94
N SER A 231 23.99 -0.42 44.22
CA SER A 231 22.63 -0.45 44.71
C SER A 231 21.80 0.60 43.99
N TYR A 232 20.88 0.16 43.12
CA TYR A 232 19.85 1.04 42.58
C TYR A 232 18.79 1.25 43.66
N PRO A 233 18.46 2.51 44.02
CA PRO A 233 17.34 2.78 44.90
C PRO A 233 16.04 2.42 44.17
N THR A 234 15.27 1.51 44.80
CA THR A 234 13.85 1.35 44.57
C THR A 234 13.15 2.70 44.77
N ASN A 235 12.66 3.29 43.69
CA ASN A 235 11.75 4.43 43.72
C ASN A 235 10.31 3.91 43.83
N PRO A 236 9.60 4.11 44.97
CA PRO A 236 8.15 3.99 45.01
C PRO A 236 7.56 5.35 44.63
N PHE A 237 7.10 5.51 43.39
CA PHE A 237 6.23 6.63 43.04
C PHE A 237 4.80 6.13 42.84
N PRO A 238 3.87 6.45 43.76
CA PRO A 238 2.45 6.43 43.47
C PRO A 238 2.12 7.74 42.74
N SER A 239 1.62 7.65 41.50
CA SER A 239 1.01 8.82 40.86
C SER A 239 -0.25 8.39 40.13
N SER A 240 -1.33 8.37 40.90
CA SER A 240 -2.71 8.39 40.45
C SER A 240 -2.96 9.69 39.69
N ASN A 241 -2.97 9.63 38.36
CA ASN A 241 -3.49 10.72 37.54
C ASN A 241 -5.02 10.67 37.57
N PRO A 242 -5.71 11.73 38.02
CA PRO A 242 -7.16 11.81 37.92
C PRO A 242 -7.60 11.94 36.46
N LEU A 243 -8.67 11.20 36.15
CA LEU A 243 -9.40 11.22 34.88
C LEU A 243 -9.89 12.66 34.58
N PRO A 244 -9.79 13.16 33.34
CA PRO A 244 -10.41 14.43 32.99
C PRO A 244 -11.94 14.28 32.98
N THR A 245 -12.59 14.99 33.90
CA THR A 245 -14.05 15.14 33.97
C THR A 245 -14.55 15.84 32.72
N ALA A 246 -15.48 15.20 32.01
CA ALA A 246 -16.13 15.79 30.85
C ALA A 246 -16.98 17.01 31.27
N PRO A 247 -17.01 18.09 30.48
CA PRO A 247 -17.90 19.22 30.75
C PRO A 247 -19.38 18.82 30.52
N PRO A 248 -20.32 19.35 31.32
CA PRO A 248 -21.74 19.07 31.16
C PRO A 248 -22.28 19.68 29.85
N PRO A 249 -23.33 19.09 29.26
CA PRO A 249 -23.99 19.65 28.10
C PRO A 249 -24.66 20.99 28.46
N ALA A 250 -24.49 21.98 27.59
CA ALA A 250 -25.19 23.25 27.69
C ALA A 250 -26.69 23.02 27.46
N ASP A 251 -27.49 23.28 28.49
CA ASP A 251 -28.94 23.34 28.40
C ASP A 251 -29.36 24.44 27.42
N ALA A 252 -30.12 24.03 26.41
CA ALA A 252 -30.81 24.92 25.50
C ALA A 252 -32.07 25.43 26.20
N SER A 253 -32.11 26.71 26.54
CA SER A 253 -33.35 27.38 26.94
C SER A 253 -34.27 27.56 25.72
N PRO A 254 -35.58 27.32 25.86
CA PRO A 254 -36.56 27.61 24.83
C PRO A 254 -36.95 29.09 24.84
N SER A 255 -37.26 29.62 23.66
CA SER A 255 -38.06 30.83 23.45
C SER A 255 -39.10 30.51 22.38
#